data_AF-A0A851UUY3-F1
#
_entry.id   AF-A0A851UUY3-F1
#
_cell.length_a   1.000
_cell.length_b   1.000
_cell.length_c   1.000
_cell.angle_alpha   90.00
_cell.angle_beta   90.00
_cell.angle_gamma   90.00
#
_symmetry.space_group_name_H-M   'P 1'
#
loop_
_entity.id
_entity.type
_entity.pdbx_description
1 polymer ?
#
loop_
_entity_poly.entity_id
_entity_poly.type
_entity_poly.pdbx_seq_one_letter_code
_entity_poly.pdbx_strand_id
1 'polypeptide(L)' 'LCIINPGNPTGQVQSRKCIEDVIHFAWEEKLFLLADEVYQDNVYSPDCRFHSFK' A
#
# COMPACT_ATOMS: atom_id res chain seq x y z
N LEU A 1 -7.23 9.85 1.15
CA LEU A 1 -6.36 9.11 0.20
C LEU A 1 -6.77 7.64 0.21
N CYS A 2 -7.16 7.10 -0.94
CA CYS A 2 -7.49 5.68 -1.08
C CYS A 2 -6.33 4.96 -1.77
N ILE A 3 -5.86 3.87 -1.16
CA ILE A 3 -4.75 3.06 -1.66
C ILE A 3 -5.24 1.63 -1.84
N ILE A 4 -4.96 1.05 -3.01
CA ILE A 4 -5.20 -0.36 -3.30
C ILE A 4 -3.82 -1.02 -3.38
N ASN A 5 -3.51 -1.94 -2.46
CA ASN A 5 -2.20 -2.59 -2.36
C ASN A 5 -2.33 -4.04 -1.85
N PRO A 6 -1.98 -5.07 -2.64
CA PRO A 6 -1.54 -5.01 -4.03
C PRO A 6 -2.57 -4.37 -4.99
N GLY A 7 -2.09 -3.60 -5.97
CA GLY A 7 -2.96 -2.75 -6.78
C GLY A 7 -3.76 -3.50 -7.85
N ASN A 8 -4.97 -3.01 -8.12
CA ASN A 8 -5.84 -3.49 -9.20
C ASN A 8 -6.08 -2.33 -10.19
N PRO A 9 -5.86 -2.49 -11.51
CA PRO A 9 -5.55 -3.74 -12.25
C PRO A 9 -4.06 -4.05 -12.41
N THR A 10 -3.19 -3.22 -11.85
CA THR A 10 -1.76 -3.19 -12.21
C THR A 10 -0.88 -4.21 -11.48
N GLY A 11 -1.37 -4.82 -10.39
CA GLY A 11 -0.67 -5.88 -9.64
C GLY A 11 0.55 -5.42 -8.85
N GLN A 12 0.81 -4.11 -8.74
CA GLN A 12 1.97 -3.57 -8.03
C GLN A 12 1.86 -3.81 -6.53
N VAL A 13 2.98 -4.17 -5.90
CA VAL A 13 3.12 -4.30 -4.45
C VAL A 13 4.03 -3.17 -3.97
N GLN A 14 3.52 -2.30 -3.11
CA GLN A 14 4.29 -1.18 -2.58
C GLN A 14 5.36 -1.66 -1.59
N SER A 15 6.55 -1.06 -1.68
CA SER A 15 7.60 -1.25 -0.67
C SER A 15 7.24 -0.56 0.64
N ARG A 16 7.82 -1.03 1.75
CA ARG A 16 7.64 -0.41 3.07
C ARG A 16 7.96 1.10 3.08
N LYS A 17 9.02 1.51 2.37
CA LYS A 17 9.40 2.92 2.25
C LYS A 17 8.30 3.75 1.57
N CYS A 18 7.74 3.25 0.46
CA CYS A 18 6.66 3.92 -0.24
C CYS A 18 5.40 4.06 0.65
N ILE A 19 5.09 3.03 1.45
CA ILE A 19 3.99 3.07 2.42
C ILE A 19 4.23 4.14 3.49
N GLU A 20 5.45 4.21 4.06
CA GLU A 20 5.83 5.23 5.04
C GLU A 20 5.71 6.65 4.47
N ASP A 21 6.17 6.87 3.24
CA ASP A 21 6.07 8.16 2.54
C ASP A 21 4.59 8.56 2.30
N VAL A 22 3.73 7.61 1.94
CA VAL A 22 2.29 7.82 1.76
C VAL A 22 1.59 8.16 3.07
N ILE A 23 1.95 7.48 4.17
CA ILE A 23 1.40 7.75 5.50
C ILE A 23 1.81 9.16 5.96
N HIS A 24 3.09 9.52 5.77
CA HIS A 24 3.60 10.85 6.09
C HIS A 24 2.83 11.94 5.34
N PHE A 25 2.67 11.77 4.02
CA PHE A 25 1.90 12.69 3.18
C PHE A 25 0.45 12.83 3.65
N ALA A 26 -0.23 11.71 3.95
CA ALA A 26 -1.61 11.74 4.43
C ALA A 26 -1.74 12.46 5.78
N TRP A 27 -0.74 12.31 6.66
CA TRP A 27 -0.69 13.00 7.95
C TRP A 27 -0.48 14.52 7.80
N GLU A 28 0.50 14.95 6.98
CA GLU A 28 0.76 16.36 6.71
C GLU A 28 -0.46 17.08 6.15
N GLU A 29 -1.16 16.43 5.20
CA GLU A 29 -2.34 16.96 4.53
C GLU A 29 -3.66 16.72 5.30
N LYS A 30 -3.59 16.13 6.51
CA LYS A 30 -4.75 15.82 7.36
C LYS A 30 -5.84 15.01 6.62
N LEU A 31 -5.40 14.05 5.81
CA LEU A 31 -6.27 13.18 5.03
C LEU A 31 -6.54 11.87 5.77
N PHE A 32 -7.78 11.38 5.67
CA PHE A 32 -8.08 9.99 5.99
C PHE A 32 -7.38 9.06 5.00
N LEU A 33 -6.76 8.01 5.50
CA LEU A 33 -6.15 6.95 4.70
C LEU A 33 -7.07 5.72 4.68
N LEU A 34 -7.51 5.33 3.49
CA LEU A 34 -8.29 4.11 3.25
C LEU A 34 -7.38 3.12 2.53
N ALA A 35 -6.98 2.05 3.22
CA ALA A 35 -6.15 1.00 2.67
C ALA A 35 -7.00 -0.22 2.30
N ASP A 36 -7.09 -0.49 0.99
CA ASP A 36 -7.69 -1.69 0.43
C ASP A 36 -6.60 -2.76 0.22
N GLU A 37 -6.60 -3.74 1.11
CA GLU A 37 -5.60 -4.82 1.20
C GLU A 37 -6.20 -6.19 0.83
N VAL A 38 -7.24 -6.22 -0.02
CA VAL A 38 -7.95 -7.47 -0.39
C VAL A 38 -7.05 -8.53 -1.05
N TYR A 39 -5.97 -8.10 -1.70
CA TYR A 39 -5.01 -8.98 -2.39
C TYR A 39 -3.74 -9.26 -1.59
N GLN A 40 -3.74 -9.05 -0.27
CA GLN A 40 -2.54 -9.19 0.57
C GLN A 40 -1.80 -10.52 0.44
N ASP A 41 -2.54 -11.61 0.16
CA ASP A 41 -1.98 -12.96 -0.05
C ASP A 41 -1.52 -13.22 -1.50
N ASN A 42 -1.84 -12.34 -2.45
CA ASN A 42 -1.55 -12.48 -3.88
C ASN A 42 -0.24 -11.80 -4.28
N VAL A 43 0.86 -12.18 -3.64
CA VAL A 43 2.22 -11.69 -3.95
C VAL A 43 3.03 -12.81 -4.61
N TYR A 44 3.40 -12.62 -5.87
CA TYR A 44 4.03 -13.67 -6.68
C TYR A 44 5.54 -13.47 -6.92
N SER A 45 6.01 -12.22 -6.90
CA SER A 45 7.43 -11.93 -7.10
C SER A 45 8.21 -12.24 -5.82
N PRO A 46 9.33 -12.99 -5.90
CA PRO A 46 10.15 -13.30 -4.73
C PRO A 46 10.81 -12.06 -4.10
N ASP A 47 10.97 -10.99 -4.89
CA ASP A 47 11.55 -9.72 -4.44
C ASP A 47 10.52 -8.79 -3.78
N CYS A 48 9.24 -9.18 -3.78
CA CYS A 48 8.15 -8.42 -3.20
C CYS A 48 7.66 -9.06 -1.91
N ARG A 49 7.30 -8.22 -0.94
CA ARG A 49 6.63 -8.64 0.29
C ARG A 49 5.50 -7.68 0.60
N PHE A 50 4.33 -8.21 0.94
CA PHE A 50 3.23 -7.40 1.44
C PHE A 50 3.58 -6.83 2.82
N HIS A 51 3.23 -5.55 3.01
CA HIS A 51 3.29 -4.84 4.27
C HIS A 51 1.95 -4.15 4.47
N SER A 52 1.34 -4.34 5.64
CA SER A 52 0.09 -3.66 5.98
C SER A 52 0.33 -2.18 6.26
N PHE A 53 -0.67 -1.37 5.97
CA PHE A 53 -0.76 0.04 6.37
C PHE A 53 -1.10 0.24 7.87
N LYS A 54 -1.33 -0.86 8.61
CA LYS A 54 -1.56 -0.87 10.07
C LYS A 54 -0.28 -0.78 10.90
#